data_AF-N1MPF3-F1
#
_entry.id   AF-N1MPF3-F1
#
_cell.length_a   1.000
_cell.length_b   1.000
_cell.length_c   1.000
_cell.angle_alpha   90.00
_cell.angle_beta   90.00
_cell.angle_gamma   90.00
#
_symmetry.space_group_name_H-M   'P 1'
#
loop_
_entity.id
_entity.type
_entity.pdbx_description
1 polymer ?
#
loop_
_entity_poly.entity_id
_entity_poly.type
_entity_poly.pdbx_seq_one_letter_code
_entity_poly.pdbx_strand_id
1 'polypeptide(L)'
;MAVGWDRPLQTFFAQVFSPTDAEPEEGEATIWVGTEPGELPTPEAAIRVVEAYADIPETLATRLLADMTATVGVKDGAHQVEAKQRLFGSLH
;
A
#
# COMPACT_ATOMS: atom_id res chain seq x y z
N MET A 1 4.38 3.55 -9.46
CA MET A 1 4.14 3.64 -8.00
C MET A 1 2.66 3.43 -7.70
N ALA A 2 2.33 3.00 -6.48
CA ALA A 2 0.97 2.83 -6.01
C ALA A 2 0.88 3.20 -4.52
N VAL A 3 -0.24 3.79 -4.10
CA VAL A 3 -0.57 4.06 -2.70
C VAL A 3 -2.04 3.77 -2.50
N GLY A 4 -2.41 3.19 -1.36
CA GLY A 4 -3.78 2.73 -1.15
C GLY A 4 -4.07 2.23 0.24
N TRP A 5 -5.28 1.72 0.43
CA TRP A 5 -5.74 1.06 1.63
C TRP A 5 -5.80 -0.46 1.42
N ASP A 6 -5.12 -1.24 2.26
CA ASP A 6 -5.26 -2.69 2.32
C ASP A 6 -6.27 -3.05 3.41
N ARG A 7 -7.47 -3.47 2.97
CA ARG A 7 -8.57 -3.84 3.86
C ARG A 7 -8.22 -5.05 4.72
N PRO A 8 -7.68 -6.17 4.20
CA PRO A 8 -7.30 -7.31 5.04
C PRO A 8 -6.32 -6.98 6.17
N LEU A 9 -5.30 -6.17 5.89
CA LEU A 9 -4.28 -5.78 6.86
C LEU A 9 -4.71 -4.57 7.71
N GLN A 10 -5.83 -3.93 7.37
CA GLN A 10 -6.30 -2.71 8.00
C GLN A 10 -5.17 -1.66 8.09
N THR A 11 -4.41 -1.52 7.00
CA THR A 11 -3.28 -0.60 6.89
C THR A 11 -3.28 0.10 5.54
N PHE A 12 -2.77 1.33 5.49
CA PHE A 12 -2.37 1.93 4.23
C PHE A 12 -1.10 1.24 3.71
N PHE A 13 -0.85 1.33 2.41
CA PHE A 13 0.36 0.81 1.79
C PHE A 13 0.92 1.81 0.78
N ALA A 14 2.22 1.73 0.53
CA ALA A 14 2.90 2.46 -0.52
C ALA A 14 3.94 1.58 -1.21
N GLN A 15 3.94 1.64 -2.54
CA GLN A 15 4.85 0.89 -3.41
C GLN A 15 5.47 1.83 -4.45
N VAL A 16 6.79 1.88 -4.49
CA VAL A 16 7.55 2.63 -5.51
C VAL A 16 8.34 1.63 -6.32
N PHE A 17 8.13 1.66 -7.64
CA PHE A 17 8.84 0.83 -8.60
C PHE A 17 9.81 1.72 -9.36
N SER A 18 11.07 1.31 -9.45
CA SER A 18 12.08 1.99 -10.26
C SER A 18 12.39 1.12 -11.47
N PRO A 19 12.33 1.67 -12.71
CA PRO A 19 12.71 0.92 -13.89
C PRO A 19 14.17 0.47 -13.77
N THR A 20 14.44 -0.77 -14.15
CA THR A 20 15.80 -1.33 -14.20
C THR A 20 16.19 -1.62 -15.65
N ASP A 21 17.49 -1.78 -15.93
CA ASP A 21 17.96 -2.19 -17.27
C ASP A 21 17.38 -3.55 -17.71
N ALA A 22 17.06 -4.41 -16.76
CA ALA A 22 16.45 -5.72 -17.02
C ALA A 22 14.93 -5.64 -17.23
N GLU A 23 14.26 -4.74 -16.51
CA GLU A 23 12.80 -4.58 -16.52
C GLU A 23 12.43 -3.09 -16.62
N PRO A 24 12.53 -2.48 -17.82
CA PRO A 24 12.34 -1.05 -18.00
C PRO A 24 10.88 -0.59 -17.90
N GLU A 25 9.91 -1.51 -18.07
CA GLU A 25 8.47 -1.20 -18.01
C GLU A 25 7.86 -1.49 -16.63
N GLU A 26 8.26 -2.60 -15.99
CA GLU A 26 7.72 -3.03 -14.70
C GLU A 26 8.54 -2.47 -13.53
N GLY A 27 9.86 -2.49 -13.66
CA GLY A 27 10.80 -2.06 -12.63
C GLY A 27 10.81 -2.94 -11.39
N GLU A 28 11.81 -2.73 -10.53
CA GLU A 28 11.89 -3.41 -9.24
C GLU A 28 11.20 -2.55 -8.16
N ALA A 29 10.49 -3.20 -7.24
CA ALA A 29 9.93 -2.55 -6.07
C ALA A 29 11.06 -2.05 -5.15
N THR A 30 11.47 -0.80 -5.32
CA THR A 30 12.51 -0.16 -4.51
C THR A 30 12.00 0.19 -3.11
N ILE A 31 10.71 0.47 -2.98
CA ILE A 31 10.04 0.67 -1.69
C ILE A 31 8.73 -0.10 -1.68
N TRP A 32 8.52 -0.84 -0.60
CA TRP A 32 7.24 -1.45 -0.28
C TRP A 32 7.03 -1.40 1.24
N VAL A 33 5.97 -0.71 1.67
CA VAL A 33 5.54 -0.59 3.07
C VAL A 33 4.04 -0.81 3.20
N GLY A 34 3.56 -1.15 4.40
CA GLY A 34 2.17 -1.55 4.62
C GLY A 34 1.92 -3.02 4.28
N THR A 35 2.91 -3.87 4.55
CA THR A 35 2.83 -5.33 4.38
C THR A 35 2.43 -6.02 5.68
N GLU A 36 2.51 -5.32 6.81
CA GLU A 36 2.08 -5.81 8.12
C GLU A 36 0.74 -5.19 8.57
N PRO A 37 -0.07 -5.92 9.37
CA PRO A 37 -1.32 -5.38 9.89
C PRO A 37 -1.10 -4.11 10.71
N GLY A 38 -1.80 -3.03 10.35
CA GLY A 38 -1.73 -1.73 11.03
C GLY A 38 -0.39 -0.98 10.94
N GLU A 39 0.53 -1.38 10.06
CA GLU A 39 1.86 -0.78 9.91
C GLU A 39 1.82 0.73 9.61
N LEU A 40 0.93 1.13 8.70
CA LEU A 40 0.65 2.51 8.34
C LEU A 40 -0.80 2.83 8.66
N PRO A 41 -1.09 3.40 9.86
CA PRO A 41 -2.46 3.62 10.31
C PRO A 41 -3.11 4.88 9.73
N THR A 42 -2.37 5.70 8.98
CA THR A 42 -2.85 7.00 8.47
C THR A 42 -2.48 7.20 7.00
N PRO A 43 -3.32 7.88 6.20
CA PRO A 43 -2.99 8.27 4.84
C PRO A 43 -1.71 9.09 4.77
N GLU A 44 -1.50 9.99 5.72
CA GLU A 44 -0.33 10.87 5.77
C GLU A 44 0.98 10.09 5.99
N ALA A 45 0.92 8.95 6.69
CA ALA A 45 2.08 8.07 6.81
C ALA A 45 2.43 7.41 5.47
N ALA A 46 1.44 6.93 4.72
CA ALA A 46 1.68 6.35 3.40
C ALA A 46 2.09 7.39 2.35
N ILE A 47 1.54 8.60 2.41
CA ILE A 47 1.89 9.71 1.53
C ILE A 47 3.34 10.13 1.73
N ARG A 48 3.81 10.28 2.97
CA ARG A 48 5.21 10.64 3.26
C ARG A 48 6.24 9.71 2.64
N VAL A 49 5.87 8.45 2.41
CA VAL A 49 6.76 7.46 1.77
C VAL A 49 6.92 7.75 0.27
N VAL A 50 5.89 8.27 -0.39
CA VAL A 50 5.88 8.55 -1.83
C VAL A 50 6.16 10.01 -2.19
N GLU A 51 6.10 10.93 -1.21
CA GLU A 51 6.37 12.37 -1.40
C GLU A 51 7.73 12.66 -2.03
N ALA A 52 8.75 11.84 -1.75
CA ALA A 52 10.08 11.99 -2.34
C ALA A 52 10.14 11.56 -3.81
N TYR A 53 9.11 10.88 -4.33
CA TYR A 53 9.10 10.22 -5.63
C TYR A 53 8.07 10.79 -6.61
N ALA A 54 7.07 11.53 -6.12
CA ALA A 54 6.03 12.15 -6.95
C ALA A 54 5.45 13.43 -6.34
N ASP A 55 4.94 14.29 -7.21
CA ASP A 55 4.03 15.36 -6.83
C ASP A 55 2.71 14.79 -6.31
N ILE A 56 2.43 15.08 -5.04
CA ILE A 56 1.25 14.55 -4.35
C ILE A 56 0.09 15.53 -4.46
N PRO A 57 -1.08 15.12 -5.03
CA PRO A 57 -2.27 15.94 -5.03
C PRO A 57 -2.77 16.17 -3.60
N GLU A 58 -3.16 17.40 -3.27
CA GLU A 58 -3.73 17.75 -1.95
C GLU A 58 -4.97 16.93 -1.57
N THR A 59 -5.69 16.41 -2.58
CA THR A 59 -6.90 15.59 -2.41
C THR A 59 -6.60 14.12 -2.11
N LEU A 60 -5.34 13.67 -2.20
CA LEU A 60 -4.99 12.26 -2.09
C LEU A 60 -5.31 11.70 -0.69
N ALA A 61 -4.98 12.45 0.37
CA ALA A 61 -5.29 12.04 1.74
C ALA A 61 -6.79 11.83 1.93
N THR A 62 -7.61 12.76 1.43
CA THR A 62 -9.08 12.66 1.50
C THR A 62 -9.60 11.44 0.73
N ARG A 63 -9.03 11.13 -0.43
CA ARG A 63 -9.40 9.95 -1.22
C ARG A 63 -9.06 8.65 -0.51
N LEU A 64 -7.86 8.55 0.06
CA LEU A 64 -7.42 7.39 0.83
C LEU A 64 -8.30 7.15 2.08
N LEU A 65 -8.69 8.21 2.77
CA LEU A 65 -9.64 8.11 3.89
C LEU A 65 -11.03 7.66 3.43
N ALA A 66 -11.50 8.14 2.29
CA ALA A 66 -12.77 7.69 1.72
C ALA A 66 -12.72 6.19 1.36
N ASP A 67 -11.62 5.72 0.77
CA ASP A 67 -11.41 4.30 0.45
C ASP A 67 -11.40 3.43 1.72
N MET A 68 -10.71 3.88 2.77
CA MET A 68 -10.73 3.21 4.09
C MET A 68 -12.16 3.15 4.64
N THR A 69 -12.85 4.28 4.68
CA THR A 69 -14.19 4.42 5.29
C THR A 69 -15.26 3.64 4.51
N ALA A 70 -15.16 3.56 3.19
CA ALA A 70 -16.06 2.76 2.35
C ALA A 70 -16.03 1.26 2.69
N THR A 71 -14.99 0.82 3.42
CA THR A 71 -14.74 -0.58 3.73
C THR A 71 -14.94 -0.92 5.21
N VAL A 72 -15.08 0.11 6.06
CA VAL A 72 -15.45 -0.03 7.47
C VAL A 72 -16.84 -0.66 7.56
N GLY A 73 -16.92 -1.90 8.04
CA GLY A 73 -18.17 -2.65 8.20
C GLY A 73 -18.41 -3.75 7.16
N VAL A 74 -17.54 -3.90 6.16
CA VAL A 74 -17.54 -5.08 5.29
C VAL A 74 -16.85 -6.23 6.03
N LYS A 75 -17.60 -7.27 6.41
CA LYS A 75 -17.02 -8.46 7.05
C LYS A 75 -16.13 -9.20 6.06
N ASP A 76 -14.82 -9.16 6.28
CA ASP A 76 -13.86 -9.95 5.51
C ASP A 76 -13.97 -11.45 5.85
N GLY A 77 -14.02 -12.29 4.82
CA GLY A 77 -14.01 -13.75 4.97
C GLY A 77 -12.64 -14.25 5.41
N ALA A 78 -12.61 -15.22 6.33
CA ALA A 78 -11.42 -15.70 7.05
C ALA A 78 -10.27 -16.28 6.20
N HIS A 79 -10.40 -16.39 4.88
CA HIS A 79 -9.45 -17.10 4.02
C HIS A 79 -8.40 -16.23 3.31
N GLN A 80 -8.49 -14.89 3.39
CA GLN A 80 -7.66 -14.01 2.56
C GLN A 80 -6.35 -13.54 3.21
N VAL A 81 -6.27 -13.53 4.55
CA VAL A 81 -5.08 -13.06 5.29
C VAL A 81 -3.89 -14.01 5.08
N GLU A 82 -4.14 -15.33 5.06
CA GLU A 82 -3.08 -16.34 4.93
C GLU A 82 -2.49 -16.39 3.51
N ALA A 83 -3.30 -16.20 2.47
CA ALA A 83 -2.83 -16.15 1.08
C ALA A 83 -1.86 -14.97 0.85
N LYS A 84 -2.14 -13.84 1.50
CA LYS A 84 -1.31 -12.64 1.44
C LYS A 84 -0.02 -12.80 2.25
N GLN A 85 -0.04 -13.41 3.43
CA GLN A 85 1.21 -13.73 4.15
C GLN A 85 2.15 -14.63 3.33
N ARG A 86 1.63 -15.54 2.51
CA ARG A 86 2.46 -16.38 1.63
C ARG A 86 3.02 -15.64 0.41
N LEU A 87 2.27 -14.69 -0.12
CA LEU A 87 2.71 -13.85 -1.25
C LEU A 87 3.68 -12.75 -0.80
N PHE A 88 3.54 -12.24 0.43
CA PHE A 88 4.24 -11.06 0.92
C PHE A 88 5.26 -11.33 2.04
N GLY A 89 5.22 -12.49 2.68
CA GLY A 89 6.10 -12.83 3.81
C GLY A 89 7.50 -13.32 3.44
N SER A 90 7.92 -13.19 2.18
CA SER A 90 9.19 -13.76 1.70
C SER A 90 10.18 -12.75 1.10
N LEU A 91 9.96 -11.43 1.22
CA LEU A 91 11.05 -10.46 1.03
C LEU A 91 11.77 -10.29 2.38
N HIS A 92 12.88 -10.99 2.53
CA HIS A 92 13.84 -10.85 3.64
C HIS A 92 15.24 -10.67 3.07
#